data_AF-A0A7C7R1Q9-F1
#
_entry.id   AF-A0A7C7R1Q9-F1
#
_cell.length_a   1.000
_cell.length_b   1.000
_cell.length_c   1.000
_cell.angle_alpha   90.00
_cell.angle_beta   90.00
_cell.angle_gamma   90.00
#
_symmetry.space_group_name_H-M   'P 1'
#
loop_
_entity.id
_entity.type
_entity.pdbx_description
1 polymer ?
#
loop_
_entity_poly.entity_id
_entity_poly.type
_entity_poly.pdbx_seq_one_letter_code
_entity_poly.pdbx_strand_id
1 'polypeptide(L)' 'LTASASETTLKGRSGITDVCVTNQTGETVALFRGASRAIGGHLFEENV' A
#
# COMPACT_ATOMS: atom_id res chain seq x y z
N LEU A 1 2.27 -11.01 -12.36
CA LEU A 1 2.96 -10.16 -11.36
C LEU A 1 2.00 -9.96 -10.19
N THR A 2 2.52 -9.94 -8.96
CA THR A 2 1.75 -9.68 -7.74
C THR A 2 2.40 -8.54 -7.00
N ALA A 3 1.62 -7.58 -6.51
CA ALA A 3 2.10 -6.45 -5.73
C ALA A 3 1.56 -6.53 -4.30
N SER A 4 2.46 -6.46 -3.33
CA SER A 4 2.13 -6.42 -1.91
C SER A 4 2.55 -5.08 -1.33
N ALA A 5 1.60 -4.37 -0.74
CA ALA A 5 1.82 -3.06 -0.15
C ALA A 5 1.82 -3.13 1.38
N SER A 6 2.71 -2.37 2.00
CA SER A 6 2.75 -2.20 3.46
C SER A 6 2.90 -0.72 3.78
N GLU A 7 2.02 -0.22 4.66
CA GLU A 7 2.17 1.12 5.21
C GLU A 7 3.39 1.15 6.14
N THR A 8 4.38 1.98 5.79
CA THR A 8 5.62 2.12 6.57
C THR A 8 5.48 3.19 7.63
N THR A 9 4.78 4.29 7.31
CA THR A 9 4.53 5.39 8.25
C THR A 9 3.20 6.04 7.94
N LEU A 10 2.53 6.52 9.00
CA LEU A 10 1.37 7.39 8.93
C LEU A 10 1.47 8.44 10.04
N LYS A 11 1.54 9.72 9.67
CA LYS A 11 1.52 10.84 10.61
C LYS A 11 0.37 11.78 10.24
N GLY A 12 -0.62 11.85 11.13
CA GLY A 12 -1.87 12.54 10.83
C GLY A 12 -2.55 11.88 9.62
N ARG A 13 -2.61 12.60 8.49
CA ARG A 13 -3.16 12.07 7.24
C ARG A 13 -2.12 11.77 6.18
N SER A 14 -0.83 12.03 6.41
CA SER A 14 0.22 11.79 5.42
C SER A 14 0.98 10.52 5.77
N GLY A 15 1.21 9.65 4.80
CA GLY A 15 1.96 8.41 5.01
C GLY A 15 2.95 8.10 3.90
N ILE A 16 3.67 7.00 4.10
CA ILE A 16 4.56 6.39 3.12
C ILE A 16 4.18 4.91 3.04
N THR A 17 4.05 4.41 1.81
CA THR A 17 3.75 3.01 1.53
C THR A 17 4.85 2.43 0.66
N ASP A 18 5.37 1.30 1.10
CA ASP A 18 6.27 0.47 0.31
C ASP A 18 5.48 -0.59 -0.43
N VAL A 19 5.83 -0.82 -1.69
CA VAL A 19 5.22 -1.86 -2.53
C VAL A 19 6.31 -2.75 -3.09
N CYS A 20 6.20 -4.04 -2.82
CA CYS A 20 7.03 -5.08 -3.41
C CYS A 20 6.27 -5.77 -4.53
N VAL A 21 6.85 -5.81 -5.73
CA VAL A 21 6.27 -6.52 -6.88
C VAL A 21 7.08 -7.77 -7.16
N THR A 22 6.41 -8.92 -7.17
CA THR A 22 6.98 -10.23 -7.48
C THR A 22 6.44 -10.82 -8.79
N ASN A 23 7.24 -11.63 -9.47
CA ASN A 23 6.81 -12.43 -10.62
C ASN A 23 6.18 -13.76 -10.18
N GLN A 24 5.77 -14.59 -11.14
CA GLN A 24 5.13 -15.88 -10.88
C GLN A 24 6.05 -16.91 -10.20
N THR A 25 7.36 -16.68 -10.20
CA THR A 25 8.35 -17.52 -9.49
C THR A 25 8.72 -16.96 -8.13
N GLY A 26 8.05 -15.89 -7.68
CA GLY A 26 8.26 -15.25 -6.38
C GLY A 26 9.46 -14.30 -6.32
N GLU A 27 10.12 -14.03 -7.45
CA GLU A 27 11.26 -13.11 -7.50
C GLU A 27 10.76 -11.66 -7.48
N THR A 28 11.38 -10.83 -6.64
CA THR A 28 11.12 -9.38 -6.62
C THR A 28 11.67 -8.74 -7.89
N VAL A 29 10.78 -8.15 -8.67
CA VAL A 29 11.13 -7.48 -9.93
C VAL A 29 11.09 -5.96 -9.82
N ALA A 30 10.44 -5.41 -8.80
CA ALA A 30 10.44 -3.98 -8.53
C ALA A 30 10.09 -3.67 -7.07
N LEU A 31 10.61 -2.53 -6.61
CA LEU A 31 10.26 -1.90 -5.34
C LEU A 31 9.81 -0.47 -5.63
N PHE A 32 8.67 -0.09 -5.05
CA PHE A 32 8.15 1.27 -5.12
C PHE A 32 7.97 1.84 -3.73
N ARG A 33 8.13 3.16 -3.63
CA ARG A 33 7.81 3.93 -2.44
C ARG A 33 6.96 5.12 -2.86
N GLY A 34 5.78 5.24 -2.28
CA GLY A 34 4.83 6.30 -2.57
C GLY A 34 4.46 7.08 -1.31
N ALA A 35 4.23 8.38 -1.48
CA ALA A 35 3.50 9.15 -0.47
C ALA A 35 2.02 8.77 -0.53
N SER A 36 1.43 8.48 0.63
CA SER A 36 0.02 8.16 0.78
C SER A 36 -0.70 9.26 1.56
N ARG A 37 -2.03 9.33 1.41
CA ARG A 37 -2.88 10.26 2.16
C ARG A 37 -4.14 9.57 2.65
N ALA A 38 -4.34 9.52 3.97
CA ALA A 38 -5.55 9.01 4.57
C ALA A 38 -6.71 10.01 4.34
N ILE A 39 -7.82 9.50 3.82
CA ILE A 39 -9.06 10.25 3.62
C ILE A 39 -9.97 9.88 4.79
N GLY A 40 -10.45 10.88 5.52
CA GLY A 40 -11.36 10.65 6.65
C GLY A 40 -12.79 10.39 6.19
N GLY A 41 -13.56 9.69 7.03
CA GLY A 41 -14.95 9.30 6.77
C GLY A 41 -15.10 7.85 6.34
N HIS A 42 -16.34 7.42 6.17
CA HIS A 42 -16.68 6.09 5.64
C HIS A 42 -16.93 6.23 4.13
N LEU A 43 -16.13 5.56 3.31
CA LEU A 43 -16.27 5.63 1.85
C LEU A 43 -17.31 4.64 1.30
N PHE A 44 -17.55 3.54 2.01
CA PHE A 44 -18.53 2.52 1.68
C PHE A 44 -18.98 1.78 2.95
N GLU A 45 -20.13 1.11 2.91
CA GLU A 45 -20.54 0.18 3.95
C GLU A 45 -19.67 -1.08 3.89
N GLU A 46 -18.95 -1.34 4.97
CA GLU A 46 -18.14 -2.55 5.09
C GLU A 46 -19.05 -3.65 5.64
N ASN A 47 -19.34 -4.66 4.82
CA ASN A 47 -20.11 -5.81 5.26
C ASN A 47 -19.24 -6.61 6.23
N VAL A 48 -19.53 -6.49 7.53
CA VAL A 48 -18.94 -7.29 8.61
C VAL A 48 -19.53 -8.70 8.61
#